data_AF-A0A2S9FE36-F1
#
_entry.id   AF-A0A2S9FE36-F1
#
_cell.length_a   1.000
_cell.length_b   1.000
_cell.length_c   1.000
_cell.angle_alpha   90.00
_cell.angle_beta   90.00
_cell.angle_gamma   90.00
#
_symmetry.space_group_name_H-M   'P 1'
#
loop_
_entity.id
_entity.type
_entity.pdbx_description
1 polymer ?
#
loop_
_entity_poly.entity_id
_entity_poly.type
_entity_poly.pdbx_seq_one_letter_code
_entity_poly.pdbx_strand_id
1 'polypeptide(L)'
;QRQVEYEHHGDRLVPRQQRFTRYTRSLMRALNIPVHNIWGLRPAVLPGTRDPQPLNIFRDLDEIGLLQDVTSLSFHQHLPHYELTAPEGASLRVLGRQLVDPERPHPFTDAGDTEFNAVIWMPPCEDRAGHIVLIDSTHFTTLFGATASLRNLWRNVATMSLA
;
A
#
# COMPACT_ATOMS: atom_id res chain seq x y z
N GLN A 1 0.51 3.23 -22.78
CA GLN A 1 0.53 2.68 -21.41
C GLN A 1 1.70 3.22 -20.59
N ARG A 2 2.96 2.78 -20.77
CA ARG A 2 4.12 3.24 -19.96
C ARG A 2 4.31 4.77 -19.87
N GLN A 3 4.01 5.52 -20.94
CA GLN A 3 4.08 6.98 -20.91
C GLN A 3 3.02 7.59 -20.00
N VAL A 4 1.81 7.04 -20.02
CA VAL A 4 0.67 7.46 -19.19
C VAL A 4 0.96 7.14 -17.74
N GLU A 5 1.43 5.93 -17.42
CA GLU A 5 1.87 5.56 -16.07
C GLU A 5 2.92 6.53 -15.53
N TYR A 6 3.93 6.86 -16.35
CA TYR A 6 5.00 7.79 -15.97
C TYR A 6 4.49 9.22 -15.68
N GLU A 7 3.58 9.72 -16.51
CA GLU A 7 2.95 11.03 -16.30
C GLU A 7 2.02 11.02 -15.09
N HIS A 8 1.31 9.92 -14.88
CA HIS A 8 0.40 9.72 -13.75
C HIS A 8 1.16 9.83 -12.42
N HIS A 9 2.18 9.01 -12.17
CA HIS A 9 2.90 9.11 -10.90
C HIS A 9 3.72 10.41 -10.77
N GLY A 10 4.26 10.92 -11.89
CA GLY A 10 4.96 12.20 -11.95
C GLY A 10 6.30 12.25 -11.22
N ASP A 11 6.85 11.08 -10.88
CA ASP A 11 8.17 10.93 -10.27
C ASP A 11 9.22 10.81 -11.38
N ARG A 12 10.04 11.86 -11.54
CA ARG A 12 11.06 11.91 -12.60
C ARG A 12 12.27 11.03 -12.31
N LEU A 13 12.44 10.56 -11.08
CA LEU A 13 13.53 9.66 -10.69
C LEU A 13 13.22 8.20 -11.05
N VAL A 14 11.93 7.90 -11.26
CA VAL A 14 11.49 6.57 -11.66
C VAL A 14 11.43 6.45 -13.19
N PRO A 15 12.17 5.50 -13.80
CA PRO A 15 12.08 5.28 -15.23
C PRO A 15 10.74 4.63 -15.61
N ARG A 16 10.29 4.91 -16.84
CA ARG A 16 9.11 4.29 -17.49
C ARG A 16 9.10 2.75 -17.49
N GLN A 17 10.25 2.12 -17.26
CA GLN A 17 10.37 0.68 -17.11
C GLN A 17 11.26 0.37 -15.92
N GLN A 18 10.66 -0.12 -14.83
CA GLN A 18 11.38 -0.67 -13.70
C GLN A 18 11.66 -2.17 -13.92
N ARG A 19 12.87 -2.64 -13.55
CA ARG A 19 13.28 -4.06 -13.71
C ARG A 19 13.71 -4.72 -12.40
N PHE A 20 13.43 -4.09 -11.26
CA PHE A 20 14.08 -4.39 -9.98
C PHE A 20 13.35 -5.41 -9.09
N THR A 21 12.36 -6.16 -9.58
CA THR A 21 11.44 -6.94 -8.72
C THR A 21 11.61 -8.47 -8.76
N ARG A 22 12.61 -9.02 -9.48
CA ARG A 22 12.74 -10.49 -9.64
C ARG A 22 12.85 -11.22 -8.30
N TYR A 23 13.67 -10.73 -7.36
CA TYR A 23 13.81 -11.34 -6.05
C TYR A 23 12.52 -11.27 -5.22
N THR A 24 11.91 -10.08 -5.13
CA THR A 24 10.63 -9.88 -4.43
C THR A 24 9.54 -10.78 -4.97
N ARG A 25 9.42 -10.93 -6.30
CA ARG A 25 8.43 -11.83 -6.92
C ARG A 25 8.68 -13.30 -6.58
N SER A 26 9.94 -13.73 -6.55
CA SER A 26 10.28 -15.10 -6.12
C SER A 26 9.95 -15.33 -4.65
N LEU A 27 10.23 -14.35 -3.78
CA LEU A 27 9.89 -14.42 -2.36
C LEU A 27 8.37 -14.46 -2.14
N MET A 28 7.62 -13.59 -2.79
CA MET A 28 6.15 -13.57 -2.72
C MET A 28 5.55 -14.90 -3.18
N ARG A 29 6.09 -15.49 -4.26
CA ARG A 29 5.68 -16.83 -4.71
C ARG A 29 6.02 -17.90 -3.68
N ALA A 30 7.22 -17.90 -3.12
CA ALA A 30 7.64 -18.89 -2.12
C ALA A 30 6.80 -18.82 -0.83
N LEU A 31 6.32 -17.62 -0.47
CA LEU A 31 5.46 -17.38 0.68
C LEU A 31 3.95 -17.48 0.35
N ASN A 32 3.59 -17.91 -0.87
CA ASN A 32 2.20 -18.01 -1.34
C ASN A 32 1.40 -16.72 -1.13
N ILE A 33 2.01 -15.55 -1.40
CA ILE A 33 1.36 -14.24 -1.26
C ILE A 33 0.52 -13.97 -2.53
N PRO A 34 -0.83 -13.91 -2.43
CA PRO A 34 -1.72 -13.76 -3.57
C PRO A 34 -1.92 -12.29 -3.92
N VAL A 35 -0.82 -11.58 -4.16
CA VAL A 35 -0.84 -10.14 -4.47
C VAL A 35 0.05 -9.85 -5.67
N HIS A 36 -0.46 -9.06 -6.60
CA HIS A 36 0.31 -8.46 -7.67
C HIS A 36 0.42 -6.95 -7.48
N ASN A 37 1.58 -6.40 -7.85
CA ASN A 37 1.72 -4.98 -8.08
C ASN A 37 1.83 -4.76 -9.59
N ILE A 38 0.75 -4.26 -10.19
CA ILE A 38 0.66 -3.97 -11.62
C ILE A 38 0.72 -2.47 -11.95
N TRP A 39 0.57 -1.59 -10.96
CA TRP A 39 0.48 -0.14 -11.14
C TRP A 39 1.35 0.63 -10.15
N GLY A 40 1.98 1.71 -10.62
CA GLY A 40 2.50 2.78 -9.76
C GLY A 40 1.52 3.94 -9.75
N LEU A 41 0.57 3.92 -8.81
CA LEU A 41 -0.49 4.92 -8.72
C LEU A 41 -0.07 6.10 -7.86
N ARG A 42 -0.48 7.29 -8.26
CA ARG A 42 -0.30 8.49 -7.45
C ARG A 42 -1.43 8.59 -6.43
N PRO A 43 -1.15 8.65 -5.13
CA PRO A 43 -2.19 8.94 -4.15
C PRO A 43 -2.67 10.39 -4.28
N ALA A 44 -3.97 10.61 -4.06
CA ALA A 44 -4.52 11.94 -3.89
C ALA A 44 -3.91 12.63 -2.67
N VAL A 45 -3.74 13.94 -2.77
CA VAL A 45 -3.23 14.80 -1.68
C VAL A 45 -4.26 15.83 -1.29
N LEU A 46 -4.15 16.36 -0.07
CA LEU A 46 -4.97 17.50 0.36
C LEU A 46 -4.67 18.72 -0.54
N PRO A 47 -5.69 19.46 -1.00
CA PRO A 47 -5.51 20.59 -1.91
C PRO A 47 -4.46 21.60 -1.40
N GLY A 48 -3.52 21.97 -2.27
CA GLY A 48 -2.46 22.93 -1.94
C GLY A 48 -1.31 22.38 -1.08
N THR A 49 -1.28 21.08 -0.79
CA THR A 49 -0.26 20.45 0.06
C THR A 49 0.44 19.29 -0.66
N ARG A 50 1.34 18.59 0.05
CA ARG A 50 1.86 17.26 -0.32
C ARG A 50 1.40 16.17 0.64
N ASP A 51 0.44 16.49 1.51
CA ASP A 51 -0.06 15.56 2.52
C ASP A 51 -1.06 14.62 1.85
N PRO A 52 -0.92 13.29 1.98
CA PRO A 52 -1.88 12.36 1.40
C PRO A 52 -3.27 12.55 1.98
N GLN A 53 -4.29 12.33 1.16
CA GLN A 53 -5.65 12.15 1.66
C GLN A 53 -5.69 10.99 2.67
N PRO A 54 -6.55 11.05 3.70
CA PRO A 54 -6.68 9.97 4.67
C PRO A 54 -6.94 8.61 4.03
N LEU A 55 -6.44 7.55 4.65
CA LEU A 55 -6.79 6.18 4.27
C LEU A 55 -8.26 5.90 4.55
N ASN A 56 -8.90 5.16 3.65
CA ASN A 56 -10.12 4.44 3.96
C ASN A 56 -9.75 3.14 4.68
N ILE A 57 -10.00 3.06 5.99
CA ILE A 57 -9.53 1.98 6.86
C ILE A 57 -10.69 1.06 7.27
N PHE A 58 -10.50 -0.24 7.07
CA PHE A 58 -11.44 -1.29 7.49
C PHE A 58 -11.08 -1.76 8.91
N ARG A 59 -11.55 -0.99 9.90
CA ARG A 59 -11.21 -1.19 11.32
C ARG A 59 -11.63 -2.55 11.88
N ASP A 60 -12.74 -3.08 11.39
CA ASP A 60 -13.27 -4.40 11.73
C ASP A 60 -12.36 -5.55 11.26
N LEU A 61 -11.53 -5.31 10.23
CA LEU A 61 -10.58 -6.28 9.71
C LEU A 61 -9.20 -6.20 10.38
N ASP A 62 -8.89 -5.11 11.09
CA ASP A 62 -7.61 -4.81 11.74
C ASP A 62 -7.53 -5.35 13.18
N GLU A 63 -7.67 -6.66 13.34
CA GLU A 63 -7.69 -7.32 14.66
C GLU A 63 -6.39 -7.13 15.46
N ILE A 64 -5.27 -6.91 14.77
CA ILE A 64 -3.96 -6.68 15.37
C ILE A 64 -3.73 -5.20 15.75
N GLY A 65 -4.69 -4.32 15.45
CA GLY A 65 -4.58 -2.88 15.73
C GLY A 65 -3.42 -2.20 15.00
N LEU A 66 -3.01 -2.71 13.84
CA LEU A 66 -1.87 -2.18 13.08
C LEU A 66 -2.07 -0.71 12.74
N LEU A 67 -3.29 -0.34 12.36
CA LEU A 67 -3.63 1.00 11.93
C LEU A 67 -4.22 1.86 13.05
N GLN A 68 -4.21 1.40 14.31
CA GLN A 68 -4.71 2.19 15.45
C GLN A 68 -4.06 3.57 15.49
N ASP A 69 -4.89 4.62 15.52
CA ASP A 69 -4.46 6.03 15.46
C ASP A 69 -3.60 6.42 14.23
N VAL A 70 -3.61 5.59 13.18
CA VAL A 70 -3.03 5.90 11.86
C VAL A 70 -4.15 6.47 10.99
N THR A 71 -3.92 7.65 10.42
CA THR A 71 -4.89 8.33 9.52
C THR A 71 -4.41 8.39 8.07
N SER A 72 -3.09 8.42 7.86
CA SER A 72 -2.46 8.53 6.54
C SER A 72 -1.10 7.83 6.55
N LEU A 73 -0.60 7.52 5.36
CA LEU A 73 0.72 6.94 5.16
C LEU A 73 1.71 8.00 4.65
N SER A 74 3.00 7.65 4.54
CA SER A 74 3.99 8.55 3.93
C SER A 74 3.64 8.84 2.47
N PHE A 75 3.75 10.10 2.05
CA PHE A 75 3.55 10.45 0.65
C PHE A 75 4.67 9.86 -0.21
N HIS A 76 4.28 8.96 -1.10
CA HIS A 76 5.12 8.42 -2.15
C HIS A 76 4.39 8.58 -3.48
N GLN A 77 5.09 9.12 -4.49
CA GLN A 77 4.44 9.53 -5.74
C GLN A 77 3.93 8.36 -6.60
N HIS A 78 4.48 7.16 -6.39
CA HIS A 78 4.19 5.95 -7.16
C HIS A 78 3.93 4.76 -6.22
N LEU A 79 2.78 4.78 -5.55
CA LEU A 79 2.40 3.69 -4.66
C LEU A 79 1.98 2.45 -5.44
N PRO A 80 2.33 1.24 -4.94
CA PRO A 80 1.82 0.01 -5.51
C PRO A 80 0.31 -0.09 -5.30
N HIS A 81 -0.43 -0.49 -6.33
CA HIS A 81 -1.73 -1.13 -6.11
C HIS A 81 -1.49 -2.59 -5.74
N TYR A 82 -1.82 -2.99 -4.51
CA TYR A 82 -1.79 -4.39 -4.09
C TYR A 82 -3.04 -5.14 -4.58
N GLU A 83 -3.08 -5.41 -5.88
CA GLU A 83 -4.14 -6.20 -6.51
C GLU A 83 -4.15 -7.61 -5.92
N LEU A 84 -5.31 -8.05 -5.43
CA LEU A 84 -5.46 -9.40 -4.89
C LEU A 84 -5.71 -10.38 -6.02
N THR A 85 -4.99 -11.50 -6.02
CA THR A 85 -5.17 -12.61 -6.99
C THR A 85 -5.98 -13.77 -6.42
N ALA A 86 -6.47 -13.61 -5.18
CA ALA A 86 -7.38 -14.50 -4.49
C ALA A 86 -8.45 -13.64 -3.78
N PRO A 87 -9.65 -14.19 -3.51
CA PRO A 87 -10.68 -13.45 -2.80
C PRO A 87 -10.23 -13.09 -1.37
N GLU A 88 -10.73 -11.96 -0.88
CA GLU A 88 -10.59 -11.58 0.53
C GLU A 88 -11.24 -12.63 1.44
N GLY A 89 -10.71 -12.74 2.66
CA GLY A 89 -11.23 -13.67 3.66
C GLY A 89 -10.39 -13.64 4.94
N ALA A 90 -10.63 -14.62 5.81
CA ALA A 90 -9.98 -14.66 7.13
C ALA A 90 -8.43 -14.62 7.04
N SER A 91 -7.84 -15.18 5.98
CA SER A 91 -6.40 -15.30 5.76
C SER A 91 -5.78 -14.25 4.81
N LEU A 92 -6.59 -13.36 4.22
CA LEU A 92 -6.17 -12.29 3.30
C LEU A 92 -7.13 -11.10 3.39
N ARG A 93 -6.67 -9.98 3.93
CA ARG A 93 -7.52 -8.83 4.25
C ARG A 93 -6.92 -7.53 3.72
N VAL A 94 -7.72 -6.70 3.07
CA VAL A 94 -7.36 -5.30 2.83
C VAL A 94 -7.67 -4.52 4.10
N LEU A 95 -6.65 -3.94 4.74
CA LEU A 95 -6.84 -3.10 5.94
C LEU A 95 -7.07 -1.64 5.59
N GLY A 96 -6.50 -1.17 4.48
CA GLY A 96 -6.56 0.21 4.08
C GLY A 96 -6.48 0.40 2.57
N ARG A 97 -7.35 1.27 2.05
CA ARG A 97 -7.30 1.79 0.69
C ARG A 97 -6.91 3.26 0.68
N GLN A 98 -6.24 3.65 -0.39
CA GLN A 98 -5.80 5.02 -0.62
C GLN A 98 -6.51 5.56 -1.86
N LEU A 99 -7.07 6.77 -1.73
CA LEU A 99 -7.64 7.50 -2.85
C LEU A 99 -6.55 7.78 -3.90
N VAL A 100 -6.83 7.47 -5.17
CA VAL A 100 -5.95 7.82 -6.30
C VAL A 100 -6.15 9.29 -6.69
N ASP A 101 -5.10 9.94 -7.18
CA ASP A 101 -5.17 11.32 -7.68
C ASP A 101 -6.11 11.39 -8.91
N PRO A 102 -7.32 11.98 -8.77
CA PRO A 102 -8.31 11.97 -9.85
C PRO A 102 -7.97 12.97 -10.97
N GLU A 103 -7.04 13.90 -10.72
CA GLU A 103 -6.62 14.91 -11.70
C GLU A 103 -5.57 14.36 -12.68
N ARG A 104 -5.13 13.11 -12.47
CA ARG A 104 -4.09 12.47 -13.26
C ARG A 104 -4.62 11.23 -13.97
N PRO A 105 -4.94 11.32 -15.27
CA PRO A 105 -5.49 10.21 -16.04
C PRO A 105 -4.66 8.94 -15.94
N HIS A 106 -5.32 7.81 -15.78
CA HIS A 106 -4.72 6.48 -15.74
C HIS A 106 -5.76 5.42 -16.12
N PRO A 107 -5.39 4.29 -16.77
CA PRO A 107 -6.33 3.22 -17.07
C PRO A 107 -7.14 2.70 -15.87
N PHE A 108 -6.55 2.78 -14.67
CA PHE A 108 -7.21 2.46 -13.40
C PHE A 108 -8.39 3.41 -13.12
N THR A 109 -8.17 4.73 -13.19
CA THR A 109 -9.24 5.71 -13.00
C THR A 109 -10.24 5.72 -14.15
N ASP A 110 -9.78 5.47 -15.38
CA ASP A 110 -10.64 5.39 -16.57
C ASP A 110 -11.62 4.21 -16.50
N ALA A 111 -11.25 3.13 -15.79
CA ALA A 111 -12.12 1.99 -15.49
C ALA A 111 -13.16 2.29 -14.39
N GLY A 112 -13.07 3.45 -13.75
CA GLY A 112 -13.96 3.89 -12.67
C GLY A 112 -13.41 3.65 -11.27
N ASP A 113 -12.20 3.11 -11.12
CA ASP A 113 -11.59 2.89 -9.81
C ASP A 113 -11.13 4.22 -9.20
N THR A 114 -11.47 4.43 -7.92
CA THR A 114 -11.14 5.66 -7.18
C THR A 114 -10.20 5.41 -6.02
N GLU A 115 -10.08 4.18 -5.55
CA GLU A 115 -9.21 3.81 -4.45
C GLU A 115 -8.44 2.54 -4.77
N PHE A 116 -7.19 2.45 -4.33
CA PHE A 116 -6.36 1.27 -4.50
C PHE A 116 -5.96 0.68 -3.15
N ASN A 117 -5.84 -0.65 -3.11
CA ASN A 117 -5.35 -1.37 -1.94
C ASN A 117 -3.92 -0.91 -1.58
N ALA A 118 -3.76 -0.38 -0.38
CA ALA A 118 -2.52 0.22 0.11
C ALA A 118 -1.92 -0.51 1.32
N VAL A 119 -2.75 -1.19 2.12
CA VAL A 119 -2.31 -2.00 3.26
C VAL A 119 -3.02 -3.35 3.22
N ILE A 120 -2.27 -4.43 3.09
CA ILE A 120 -2.79 -5.81 3.16
C ILE A 120 -2.24 -6.48 4.41
N TRP A 121 -3.09 -7.23 5.10
CA TRP A 121 -2.71 -8.10 6.20
C TRP A 121 -3.12 -9.55 5.92
N MET A 122 -2.18 -10.45 6.18
CA MET A 122 -2.37 -11.88 6.10
C MET A 122 -2.01 -12.47 7.47
N PRO A 123 -2.99 -12.85 8.31
CA PRO A 123 -2.72 -13.47 9.60
C PRO A 123 -2.04 -14.85 9.45
N PRO A 124 -1.47 -15.41 10.53
CA PRO A 124 -1.05 -16.79 10.57
C PRO A 124 -2.18 -17.73 10.14
N CYS A 125 -1.81 -18.81 9.48
CA CYS A 125 -2.68 -19.92 9.13
C CYS A 125 -1.85 -21.23 9.14
N GLU A 126 -2.45 -22.37 8.82
CA GLU A 126 -1.78 -23.68 8.89
C GLU A 126 -0.37 -23.68 8.26
N ASP A 127 -0.26 -23.20 7.02
CA ASP A 127 1.02 -23.16 6.29
C ASP A 127 1.85 -21.89 6.51
N ARG A 128 1.39 -20.95 7.37
CA ARG A 128 2.05 -19.66 7.60
C ARG A 128 2.08 -19.33 9.09
N ALA A 129 3.25 -19.47 9.70
CA ALA A 129 3.44 -19.29 11.14
C ALA A 129 3.37 -17.83 11.64
N GLY A 130 3.38 -16.83 10.76
CA GLY A 130 3.47 -15.42 11.16
C GLY A 130 2.57 -14.50 10.35
N HIS A 131 2.33 -13.30 10.88
CA HIS A 131 1.67 -12.25 10.13
C HIS A 131 2.53 -11.79 8.95
N ILE A 132 1.92 -11.59 7.80
CA ILE A 132 2.53 -10.86 6.67
C ILE A 132 1.73 -9.57 6.48
N VAL A 133 2.45 -8.46 6.43
CA VAL A 133 1.90 -7.14 6.08
C VAL A 133 2.54 -6.70 4.77
N LEU A 134 1.72 -6.33 3.79
CA LEU A 134 2.19 -5.66 2.59
C LEU A 134 1.87 -4.18 2.69
N ILE A 135 2.92 -3.37 2.64
CA ILE A 135 2.84 -1.92 2.72
C ILE A 135 4.07 -1.31 2.02
N ASP A 136 3.94 -0.07 1.55
CA ASP A 136 4.99 0.59 0.78
C ASP A 136 6.26 0.83 1.62
N SER A 137 7.42 0.61 1.00
CA SER A 137 8.70 0.64 1.70
C SER A 137 9.10 2.03 2.18
N THR A 138 8.53 3.10 1.64
CA THR A 138 8.80 4.47 2.11
C THR A 138 8.38 4.67 3.56
N HIS A 139 7.56 3.79 4.12
CA HIS A 139 7.15 3.87 5.52
C HIS A 139 8.25 3.35 6.46
N PHE A 140 9.31 2.75 5.94
CA PHE A 140 10.52 2.38 6.70
C PHE A 140 11.54 3.52 6.77
N THR A 141 11.21 4.71 6.25
CA THR A 141 12.09 5.87 6.25
C THR A 141 11.34 7.15 6.60
N THR A 142 12.03 8.08 7.27
CA THR A 142 11.51 9.43 7.55
C THR A 142 11.89 10.45 6.47
N LEU A 143 12.56 10.02 5.39
CA LEU A 143 12.96 10.90 4.28
C LEU A 143 11.76 11.62 3.64
N PHE A 144 10.56 11.05 3.75
CA PHE A 144 9.30 11.60 3.23
C PHE A 144 8.44 12.25 4.32
N GLY A 145 9.02 12.51 5.49
CA GLY A 145 8.37 13.11 6.65
C GLY A 145 8.25 12.16 7.84
N ALA A 146 8.21 12.72 9.05
CA ALA A 146 7.95 12.00 10.29
C ALA A 146 6.60 12.45 10.85
N THR A 147 5.52 11.84 10.36
CA THR A 147 4.16 12.17 10.78
C THR A 147 3.78 11.46 12.09
N ALA A 148 2.75 11.96 12.77
CA ALA A 148 2.16 11.24 13.90
C ALA A 148 1.67 9.83 13.48
N SER A 149 1.07 9.72 12.29
CA SER A 149 0.62 8.45 11.72
C SER A 149 1.76 7.45 11.54
N LEU A 150 2.92 7.89 11.01
CA LEU A 150 4.08 7.02 10.85
C LEU A 150 4.61 6.53 12.21
N ARG A 151 4.67 7.43 13.21
CA ARG A 151 5.06 7.07 14.57
C ARG A 151 4.07 6.06 15.19
N ASN A 152 2.77 6.26 14.99
CA ASN A 152 1.74 5.37 15.51
C ASN A 152 1.80 4.00 14.85
N LEU A 153 1.95 3.93 13.51
CA LEU A 153 2.15 2.68 12.78
C LEU A 153 3.32 1.88 13.37
N TRP A 154 4.48 2.51 13.56
CA TRP A 154 5.65 1.84 14.12
C TRP A 154 5.51 1.49 15.60
N ARG A 155 4.81 2.31 16.39
CA ARG A 155 4.46 1.96 17.77
C ARG A 155 3.62 0.69 17.78
N ASN A 156 2.57 0.64 16.96
CA ASN A 156 1.65 -0.49 16.89
C ASN A 156 2.41 -1.77 16.52
N VAL A 157 3.26 -1.72 15.48
CA VAL A 157 4.15 -2.86 15.11
C VAL A 157 5.03 -3.30 16.29
N ALA A 158 5.65 -2.36 17.01
CA ALA A 158 6.53 -2.68 18.13
C ALA A 158 5.80 -3.25 19.36
N THR A 159 4.50 -2.96 19.50
CA THR A 159 3.66 -3.42 20.60
C THR A 159 2.69 -4.52 20.20
N MET A 160 2.71 -4.96 18.94
CA MET A 160 1.88 -6.06 18.46
C MET A 160 2.20 -7.32 19.25
N SER A 161 1.19 -7.87 19.92
CA SER A 161 1.32 -9.16 20.59
C SER A 161 1.39 -10.24 19.52
N LEU A 162 2.52 -10.94 19.44
CA LEU A 162 2.65 -12.19 18.70
C LEU A 162 1.95 -13.26 19.54
N ALA A 163 0.64 -13.41 19.34
CA ALA A 163 -0.13 -14.50 19.96
C ALA A 163 0.19 -15.84 19.26
#